data_AF-A0AB73SDV3-F1
#
_entry.id   AF-A0AB73SDV3-F1
#
_cell.length_a   1.000
_cell.length_b   1.000
_cell.length_c   1.000
_cell.angle_alpha   90.00
_cell.angle_beta   90.00
_cell.angle_gamma   90.00
#
_symmetry.space_group_name_H-M   'P 1'
#
loop_
_entity.id
_entity.type
_entity.pdbx_description
1 polymer ?
#
loop_
_entity_poly.entity_id
_entity_poly.type
_entity_poly.pdbx_seq_one_letter_code
_entity_poly.pdbx_strand_id
1 'polypeptide(L)' 'TDEETIFSLADELLSDKEAHDKMSKASNPYGDGRASERIVEAILQHFNK' A
#
# COMPACT_ATOMS: atom_id res chain seq x y z
N THR A 1 14.94 11.81 17.26
CA THR A 1 14.81 11.57 15.81
C THR A 1 16.21 11.54 15.27
N ASP A 2 16.58 10.51 14.52
CA ASP A 2 17.90 10.44 13.89
C ASP A 2 17.78 11.09 12.52
N GLU A 3 18.11 12.38 12.46
CA GLU A 3 17.99 13.22 11.24
C GLU A 3 18.78 12.63 10.07
N GLU A 4 19.96 12.07 10.36
CA GLU A 4 20.83 11.43 9.37
C GLU A 4 20.16 10.21 8.75
N THR A 5 19.44 9.43 9.56
CA THR A 5 18.67 8.28 9.08
C THR A 5 17.54 8.72 8.12
N ILE A 6 16.83 9.81 8.44
CA ILE A 6 15.75 10.30 7.57
C ILE A 6 16.33 10.83 6.25
N PHE A 7 17.41 11.60 6.32
CA PHE A 7 18.07 12.15 5.14
C PHE A 7 18.59 11.05 4.20
N SER A 8 19.30 10.05 4.75
CA SER A 8 19.87 8.97 3.95
C SER A 8 18.80 8.12 3.25
N LEU A 9 17.72 7.77 3.94
CA LEU A 9 16.61 7.00 3.33
C LEU A 9 15.89 7.80 2.24
N ALA A 10 15.71 9.11 2.43
CA ALA A 10 15.12 9.97 1.42
C ALA A 10 16.03 10.11 0.20
N ASP A 11 17.34 10.30 0.42
CA ASP A 11 18.35 10.39 -0.65
C ASP A 11 18.45 9.08 -1.44
N GLU A 12 18.41 7.92 -0.79
CA GLU A 12 18.36 6.60 -1.44
C GLU A 12 17.17 6.52 -2.40
N LEU A 13 15.97 6.89 -1.96
CA LEU A 13 14.77 6.86 -2.80
C LEU A 13 14.78 7.87 -3.95
N LEU A 14 15.50 8.99 -3.80
CA LEU A 14 15.59 10.04 -4.83
C LEU A 14 16.72 9.81 -5.84
N SER A 15 17.80 9.14 -5.42
CA SER A 15 19.01 8.92 -6.23
C SER A 15 19.06 7.53 -6.87
N ASP A 16 18.39 6.53 -6.29
CA ASP A 16 18.32 5.16 -6.84
C ASP A 16 16.93 4.86 -7.44
N LYS A 17 16.93 4.75 -8.78
CA LYS A 17 15.73 4.40 -9.55
C LYS A 17 15.21 2.99 -9.23
N GLU A 18 16.09 2.02 -8.98
CA GLU A 18 15.69 0.65 -8.67
C GLU A 18 15.00 0.59 -7.30
N ALA A 19 15.57 1.26 -6.29
CA ALA A 19 14.98 1.38 -4.95
C ALA A 19 13.59 2.02 -5.02
N HIS A 20 13.45 3.14 -5.75
CA HIS A 20 12.17 3.80 -5.97
C HIS A 20 11.15 2.89 -6.68
N ASP A 21 11.55 2.23 -7.77
CA ASP A 21 10.66 1.37 -8.55
C ASP A 21 10.17 0.17 -7.75
N LYS A 22 11.04 -0.42 -6.92
CA LYS A 22 10.69 -1.53 -6.02
C LYS A 22 9.65 -1.08 -4.99
N MET A 23 9.79 0.10 -4.41
CA MET A 23 8.85 0.63 -3.41
C MET A 23 7.52 1.03 -4.06
N SER A 24 7.55 1.78 -5.16
CA SER A 24 6.34 2.31 -5.81
C SER A 24 5.45 1.24 -6.45
N LYS A 25 6.03 0.12 -6.90
CA LYS A 25 5.30 -1.01 -7.50
C LYS A 25 4.91 -2.09 -6.47
N ALA A 26 5.28 -1.92 -5.21
CA ALA A 26 4.92 -2.86 -4.17
C ALA A 26 3.39 -2.96 -4.06
N SER A 27 2.86 -4.18 -4.06
CA SER A 27 1.43 -4.40 -3.89
C SER A 27 1.00 -3.89 -2.51
N ASN A 28 -0.08 -3.09 -2.46
CA ASN A 28 -0.61 -2.60 -1.20
C ASN A 28 -1.27 -3.77 -0.44
N PRO A 29 -0.74 -4.19 0.72
CA PRO A 29 -1.30 -5.32 1.47
C PRO A 29 -2.70 -5.03 2.03
N TYR A 30 -3.11 -3.75 2.07
CA TYR A 30 -4.39 -3.32 2.65
C TYR A 30 -5.55 -3.28 1.66
N GLY A 31 -5.32 -3.57 0.38
CA GLY A 31 -6.43 -3.60 -0.55
C GLY A 31 -6.07 -3.85 -2.00
N ASP A 32 -7.04 -4.46 -2.68
CA ASP A 32 -7.06 -4.72 -4.12
C ASP A 32 -8.12 -3.88 -4.84
N GLY A 33 -8.69 -2.88 -4.15
CA GLY A 33 -9.74 -2.01 -4.68
C GLY A 33 -11.16 -2.58 -4.65
N ARG A 34 -11.37 -3.79 -4.12
CA ARG A 34 -12.70 -4.45 -4.10
C ARG A 34 -13.36 -4.52 -2.72
N ALA A 35 -12.90 -3.70 -1.78
CA ALA A 35 -13.42 -3.71 -0.41
C ALA A 35 -14.94 -3.46 -0.36
N SER A 36 -15.42 -2.40 -1.03
CA SER A 36 -16.85 -2.06 -1.04
C SER A 36 -17.73 -3.14 -1.66
N GLU A 37 -17.28 -3.74 -2.78
CA GLU A 37 -17.97 -4.86 -3.44
C GLU A 37 -18.13 -6.04 -2.48
N ARG A 38 -17.03 -6.49 -1.85
CA ARG A 38 -17.05 -7.59 -0.88
C ARG A 38 -17.91 -7.31 0.35
N ILE A 39 -17.92 -6.06 0.83
CA ILE A 39 -18.76 -5.67 1.97
C ILE A 39 -20.24 -5.78 1.59
N VAL A 40 -20.63 -5.28 0.42
CA VAL A 40 -22.01 -5.39 -0.06
C VAL A 40 -22.40 -6.86 -0.25
N GLU A 41 -21.54 -7.67 -0.87
CA GLU A 41 -21.76 -9.11 -1.02
C GLU A 41 -21.95 -9.81 0.33
N ALA A 42 -21.10 -9.51 1.31
CA ALA A 42 -21.19 -10.09 2.65
C ALA A 42 -22.50 -9.70 3.36
N ILE A 43 -22.94 -8.43 3.24
CA ILE A 43 -24.21 -7.95 3.80
C ILE A 43 -25.38 -8.66 3.12
N LEU A 44 -25.39 -8.77 1.79
CA LEU A 44 -26.43 -9.46 1.04
C LEU A 44 -26.50 -10.95 1.42
N GLN A 45 -25.36 -11.63 1.55
CA GLN A 45 -25.29 -13.02 2.00
C GLN A 45 -25.78 -13.20 3.43
N HIS A 46 -25.52 -12.23 4.32
CA HIS A 46 -25.90 -12.33 5.72
C HIS A 46 -27.41 -12.08 5.96
N PHE A 47 -28.04 -11.20 5.15
CA PHE A 47 -29.42 -10.76 5.36
C PHE A 47 -30.46 -11.26 4.34
N ASN A 48 -30.06 -11.89 3.24
CA ASN A 48 -30.93 -12.78 2.44
C ASN A 48 -30.98 -14.15 3.17
N LYS A 49 -32.09 -14.81 3.54
CA LYS A 49 -33.34 -15.22 2.85
C LYS A 49 -33.16 -15.94 1.51
#